data_AF-A0A1A9S1E9-F1
#
_entry.id   AF-A0A1A9S1E9-F1
#
_cell.length_a   1.000
_cell.length_b   1.000
_cell.length_c   1.000
_cell.angle_alpha   90.00
_cell.angle_beta   90.00
_cell.angle_gamma   90.00
#
_symmetry.space_group_name_H-M   'P 1'
#
loop_
_entity.id
_entity.type
_entity.pdbx_description
1 polymer ?
#
loop_
_entity_poly.entity_id
_entity_poly.type
_entity_poly.pdbx_seq_one_letter_code
_entity_poly.pdbx_strand_id
1 'polypeptide(L)'
;MKAANYLLPLATAALLGACSSGGGMPRGQQTADYKMEVAGGVQAEVGRSAAASSYRYGFGIRLKNAPRVASVRIERTRGGELGVVFDDSRSPTTATKGWQRHADGSRSYLYNNGDGTYDWIGQTAARRLTPQQAPWLYQSGTTHQQYRITIRDLQGKETVLLQDTAIPPAQKQSILRLWEGRGRARR
;
A
#
# COMPACT_ATOMS: atom_id res chain seq x y z
N MET A 1 -7.80 -27.03 -36.78
CA MET A 1 -6.84 -27.87 -36.01
C MET A 1 -5.85 -26.95 -35.31
N LYS A 2 -5.76 -27.08 -33.98
CA LYS A 2 -4.66 -26.78 -33.02
C LYS A 2 -3.82 -25.49 -33.24
N ALA A 3 -3.54 -24.64 -32.25
CA ALA A 3 -3.44 -24.87 -30.80
C ALA A 3 -3.82 -23.62 -30.00
N ALA A 4 -4.53 -23.85 -28.90
CA ALA A 4 -4.75 -22.88 -27.84
C ALA A 4 -3.47 -22.76 -27.01
N ASN A 5 -2.90 -21.55 -26.92
CA ASN A 5 -1.94 -21.22 -25.87
C ASN A 5 -2.68 -20.56 -24.72
N TYR A 6 -2.93 -21.37 -23.68
CA TYR A 6 -3.29 -20.91 -22.36
C TYR A 6 -2.14 -20.11 -21.76
N LEU A 7 -2.38 -18.86 -21.38
CA LEU A 7 -1.58 -18.16 -20.38
C LEU A 7 -2.52 -17.58 -19.32
N LEU A 8 -2.27 -18.01 -18.09
CA LEU A 8 -2.99 -17.73 -16.86
C LEU A 8 -3.10 -16.21 -16.53
N PRO A 9 -4.10 -15.81 -15.72
CA PRO A 9 -4.39 -14.42 -15.41
C PRO A 9 -3.38 -13.86 -14.38
N LEU A 10 -2.37 -13.13 -14.88
CA LEU A 10 -1.54 -12.22 -14.11
C LEU A 10 -2.14 -10.80 -14.23
N ALA A 11 -3.11 -10.43 -13.38
CA ALA A 11 -3.67 -9.08 -13.41
C ALA A 11 -3.94 -8.44 -12.04
N THR A 12 -3.34 -8.93 -10.96
CA THR A 12 -3.26 -8.21 -9.67
C THR A 12 -1.97 -7.40 -9.51
N ALA A 13 -0.97 -7.61 -10.37
CA ALA A 13 0.28 -6.85 -10.36
C ALA A 13 0.22 -5.57 -11.23
N ALA A 14 -0.76 -5.44 -12.13
CA ALA A 14 -0.71 -4.44 -13.20
C ALA A 14 -1.25 -3.04 -12.81
N LEU A 15 -2.12 -2.91 -11.80
CA LEU A 15 -2.54 -1.58 -11.30
C LEU A 15 -1.65 -1.02 -10.19
N LEU A 16 -0.70 -1.82 -9.71
CA LEU A 16 0.54 -1.38 -9.06
C LEU A 16 1.67 -1.12 -10.09
N GLY A 17 1.39 -1.32 -11.38
CA GLY A 17 2.36 -1.37 -12.48
C GLY A 17 2.90 -0.02 -13.00
N ALA A 18 2.43 1.11 -12.48
CA ALA A 18 3.08 2.41 -12.71
C ALA A 18 3.87 2.91 -11.47
N CYS A 19 3.93 2.12 -10.39
CA CYS A 19 4.60 2.45 -9.13
C CYS A 19 5.20 1.19 -8.47
N SER A 20 5.84 0.32 -9.22
CA SER A 20 6.62 -0.81 -8.66
C SER A 20 8.07 -0.41 -8.43
N SER A 21 8.33 0.36 -7.36
CA SER A 21 9.66 0.39 -6.74
C SER A 21 9.64 -0.39 -5.42
N GLY A 22 9.27 -1.68 -5.52
CA GLY A 22 9.35 -2.69 -4.48
C GLY A 22 8.43 -2.42 -3.27
N GLY A 23 7.67 -3.40 -2.83
CA GLY A 23 6.98 -3.37 -1.54
C GLY A 23 7.42 -4.59 -0.75
N GLY A 24 7.62 -4.44 0.56
CA GLY A 24 7.86 -5.59 1.43
C GLY A 24 6.71 -6.58 1.28
N MET A 25 7.04 -7.83 0.93
CA MET A 25 6.03 -8.87 0.76
C MET A 25 5.33 -9.12 2.10
N PRO A 26 4.00 -8.95 2.20
CA PRO A 26 3.29 -9.32 3.40
C PRO A 26 3.43 -10.83 3.63
N ARG A 27 3.80 -11.22 4.85
CA ARG A 27 3.61 -12.61 5.32
C ARG A 27 2.10 -12.86 5.53
N GLY A 28 1.42 -13.17 4.43
CA GLY A 28 0.26 -14.08 4.32
C GLY A 28 -0.83 -14.06 5.40
N GLN A 29 -1.23 -12.93 5.96
CA GLN A 29 -2.41 -12.90 6.83
C GLN A 29 -3.68 -13.00 5.98
N GLN A 30 -4.39 -14.12 6.14
CA GLN A 30 -5.62 -14.44 5.42
C GLN A 30 -6.65 -15.06 6.37
N THR A 31 -7.91 -14.65 6.22
CA THR A 31 -9.08 -15.24 6.87
C THR A 31 -10.04 -15.79 5.81
N ALA A 32 -11.21 -16.27 6.23
CA ALA A 32 -12.28 -16.64 5.30
C ALA A 32 -12.74 -15.45 4.43
N ASP A 33 -12.74 -14.23 5.00
CA ASP A 33 -13.34 -13.05 4.39
C ASP A 33 -12.32 -12.09 3.76
N TYR A 34 -11.09 -12.09 4.28
CA TYR A 34 -10.07 -11.11 3.90
C TYR A 34 -8.73 -11.77 3.59
N LYS A 35 -7.95 -11.16 2.72
CA LYS A 35 -6.53 -11.50 2.51
C LYS A 35 -5.73 -10.20 2.35
N MET A 36 -4.63 -10.09 3.09
CA MET A 36 -3.68 -9.01 2.87
C MET A 36 -2.90 -9.25 1.58
N GLU A 37 -3.08 -8.38 0.60
CA GLU A 37 -2.32 -8.41 -0.67
C GLU A 37 -1.05 -7.58 -0.55
N VAL A 38 -1.12 -6.42 0.11
CA VAL A 38 0.02 -5.52 0.36
C VAL A 38 -0.14 -4.84 1.72
N ALA A 39 0.95 -4.69 2.48
CA ALA A 39 0.99 -3.78 3.62
C ALA A 39 2.33 -3.07 3.72
N GLY A 40 2.28 -1.75 3.84
CA GLY A 40 3.50 -0.93 3.92
C GLY A 40 4.29 -0.90 2.61
N GLY A 41 3.65 -1.15 1.46
CA GLY A 41 4.27 -0.93 0.16
C GLY A 41 4.57 0.56 -0.04
N VAL A 42 5.72 0.92 -0.60
CA VAL A 42 6.10 2.33 -0.74
C VAL A 42 5.78 2.81 -2.15
N GLN A 43 4.84 3.76 -2.26
CA GLN A 43 4.62 4.49 -3.50
C GLN A 43 5.35 5.83 -3.42
N ALA A 44 6.44 5.98 -4.16
CA ALA A 44 7.19 7.22 -4.26
C ALA A 44 6.74 8.06 -5.47
N GLU A 45 6.52 9.36 -5.24
CA GLU A 45 6.33 10.38 -6.27
C GLU A 45 7.62 11.23 -6.33
N VAL A 46 8.44 11.00 -7.36
CA VAL A 46 9.84 11.44 -7.39
C VAL A 46 10.02 12.80 -8.09
N GLY A 47 10.49 13.78 -7.33
CA GLY A 47 10.90 15.11 -7.80
C GLY A 47 12.42 15.23 -7.99
N ARG A 48 12.93 16.47 -8.13
CA ARG A 48 14.36 16.75 -8.38
C ARG A 48 15.27 16.59 -7.14
N SER A 49 14.68 16.41 -5.96
CA SER A 49 15.38 16.24 -4.68
C SER A 49 14.51 15.47 -3.70
N ALA A 50 15.07 15.00 -2.58
CA ALA A 50 14.30 14.35 -1.52
C ALA A 50 13.20 15.26 -0.93
N ALA A 51 13.48 16.58 -0.80
CA ALA A 51 12.50 17.56 -0.32
C ALA A 51 11.37 17.83 -1.33
N ALA A 52 11.66 17.68 -2.63
CA ALA A 52 10.69 17.77 -3.72
C ALA A 52 10.05 16.43 -4.08
N SER A 53 10.40 15.35 -3.37
CA SER A 53 9.84 14.02 -3.57
C SER A 53 8.97 13.63 -2.38
N SER A 54 7.92 12.86 -2.65
CA SER A 54 7.04 12.36 -1.61
C SER A 54 6.85 10.86 -1.70
N TYR A 55 6.31 10.27 -0.64
CA TYR A 55 5.89 8.88 -0.63
C TYR A 55 4.64 8.68 0.20
N ARG A 56 3.97 7.56 -0.07
CA ARG A 56 2.83 7.05 0.70
C ARG A 56 3.07 5.58 1.00
N TYR A 57 2.62 5.12 2.15
CA TYR A 57 2.48 3.69 2.38
C TYR A 57 1.16 3.21 1.79
N GLY A 58 1.23 2.15 0.99
CA GLY A 58 0.11 1.48 0.37
C GLY A 58 -0.28 0.20 1.10
N PHE A 59 -1.58 -0.06 1.11
CA PHE A 59 -2.22 -1.22 1.69
C PHE A 59 -3.24 -1.76 0.70
N GLY A 60 -3.31 -3.08 0.57
CA GLY A 60 -4.25 -3.79 -0.29
C GLY A 60 -4.88 -4.94 0.48
N ILE A 61 -6.20 -4.99 0.50
CA ILE A 61 -6.99 -6.01 1.19
C ILE A 61 -7.98 -6.59 0.18
N ARG A 62 -7.81 -7.88 -0.15
CA ARG A 62 -8.80 -8.63 -0.92
C ARG A 62 -10.01 -8.89 -0.05
N LEU A 63 -11.16 -8.42 -0.50
CA LEU A 63 -12.48 -8.67 0.07
C LEU A 63 -13.09 -9.86 -0.69
N LYS A 64 -13.11 -11.02 -0.06
CA LYS A 64 -13.46 -12.28 -0.74
C LYS A 64 -14.95 -12.45 -0.93
N ASN A 65 -15.73 -12.00 0.06
CA ASN A 65 -17.15 -12.33 0.17
C ASN A 65 -18.05 -11.07 0.13
N ALA A 66 -17.48 -9.87 0.08
CA ALA A 66 -18.22 -8.62 0.09
C ALA A 66 -17.57 -7.57 -0.82
N PRO A 67 -18.36 -6.74 -1.52
CA PRO A 67 -17.81 -5.73 -2.43
C PRO A 67 -17.23 -4.51 -1.70
N ARG A 68 -17.49 -4.38 -0.39
CA ARG A 68 -16.99 -3.31 0.46
C ARG A 68 -17.05 -3.71 1.94
N VAL A 69 -16.47 -2.88 2.79
CA VAL A 69 -16.52 -2.96 4.24
C VAL A 69 -17.04 -1.63 4.81
N ALA A 70 -17.45 -1.61 6.09
CA ALA A 70 -17.90 -0.38 6.73
C ALA A 70 -16.75 0.58 7.04
N SER A 71 -15.58 0.04 7.39
CA SER A 71 -14.36 0.83 7.56
C SER A 71 -13.11 -0.02 7.65
N VAL A 72 -11.97 0.60 7.37
CA VAL A 72 -10.62 0.11 7.57
C VAL A 72 -9.83 1.12 8.39
N ARG A 73 -9.22 0.66 9.47
CA ARG A 73 -8.26 1.40 10.28
C ARG A 73 -6.93 0.66 10.30
N ILE A 74 -5.84 1.40 10.13
CA ILE A 74 -4.48 0.86 10.08
C ILE A 74 -3.61 1.63 11.06
N GLU A 75 -2.96 0.88 11.93
CA GLU A 75 -2.06 1.40 12.94
C GLU A 75 -0.68 0.81 12.73
N ARG A 76 0.36 1.63 12.81
CA ARG A 76 1.72 1.13 12.92
C ARG A 76 2.02 0.83 14.38
N THR A 77 2.26 -0.44 14.68
CA THR A 77 2.55 -0.94 16.04
C THR A 77 4.05 -1.14 16.28
N ARG A 78 4.86 -1.20 15.21
CA ARG A 78 6.33 -1.32 15.30
C ARG A 78 7.01 -0.68 14.09
N GLY A 79 8.21 -0.12 14.31
CA GLY A 79 9.14 0.25 13.25
C GLY A 79 8.88 1.61 12.59
N GLY A 80 9.28 2.69 13.26
CA GLY A 80 9.05 4.07 12.84
C GLY A 80 8.08 4.79 13.78
N GLU A 81 7.44 5.85 13.30
CA GLU A 81 6.41 6.57 14.05
C GLU A 81 5.18 5.68 14.25
N LEU A 82 4.80 5.49 15.51
CA LEU A 82 3.71 4.62 15.95
C LEU A 82 2.37 5.36 15.92
N GLY A 83 1.27 4.61 15.80
CA GLY A 83 -0.09 5.13 15.86
C GLY A 83 -0.86 4.94 14.56
N VAL A 84 -2.00 5.64 14.46
CA VAL A 84 -2.91 5.55 13.30
C VAL A 84 -2.24 6.18 12.08
N VAL A 85 -2.14 5.40 10.99
CA VAL A 85 -1.59 5.87 9.70
C VAL A 85 -2.66 5.98 8.62
N PHE A 86 -3.83 5.37 8.85
CA PHE A 86 -5.01 5.44 8.00
C PHE A 86 -6.25 5.10 8.81
N ASP A 87 -7.33 5.87 8.66
CA ASP A 87 -8.63 5.58 9.28
C ASP A 87 -9.76 6.20 8.43
N ASP A 88 -10.58 5.37 7.79
CA ASP A 88 -11.75 5.83 7.03
C ASP A 88 -13.07 5.68 7.80
N SER A 89 -13.05 5.42 9.12
CA SER A 89 -14.28 5.17 9.91
C SER A 89 -15.29 6.32 9.90
N ARG A 90 -14.84 7.56 9.71
CA ARG A 90 -15.69 8.76 9.59
C ARG A 90 -16.13 9.06 8.15
N SER A 91 -15.43 8.51 7.16
CA SER A 91 -15.73 8.68 5.74
C SER A 91 -15.42 7.38 5.00
N PRO A 92 -16.27 6.34 5.15
CA PRO A 92 -15.99 5.03 4.60
C PRO A 92 -15.67 5.05 3.12
N THR A 93 -14.75 4.19 2.71
CA THR A 93 -14.40 4.06 1.29
C THR A 93 -15.58 3.54 0.48
N THR A 94 -16.07 4.34 -0.47
CA THR A 94 -17.17 3.95 -1.38
C THR A 94 -16.83 4.13 -2.86
N ALA A 95 -15.78 4.88 -3.19
CA ALA A 95 -15.40 5.14 -4.57
C ALA A 95 -14.86 3.89 -5.28
N THR A 96 -15.42 3.58 -6.46
CA THR A 96 -15.02 2.44 -7.31
C THR A 96 -14.34 2.82 -8.61
N LYS A 97 -14.37 4.11 -8.97
CA LYS A 97 -13.84 4.64 -10.25
C LYS A 97 -12.57 5.46 -10.10
N GLY A 98 -12.12 5.71 -8.87
CA GLY A 98 -10.94 6.52 -8.59
C GLY A 98 -10.74 6.76 -7.09
N TRP A 99 -9.67 7.48 -6.76
CA TRP A 99 -9.28 7.77 -5.38
C TRP A 99 -10.29 8.68 -4.68
N GLN A 100 -10.87 8.18 -3.58
CA GLN A 100 -11.50 8.99 -2.54
C GLN A 100 -10.39 9.61 -1.67
N ARG A 101 -10.43 10.93 -1.47
CA ARG A 101 -9.50 11.65 -0.59
C ARG A 101 -10.12 11.81 0.79
N HIS A 102 -9.31 11.67 1.82
CA HIS A 102 -9.69 11.88 3.21
C HIS A 102 -9.13 13.20 3.75
N ALA A 103 -9.67 13.66 4.88
CA ALA A 103 -9.33 14.96 5.47
C ALA A 103 -7.85 15.07 5.89
N ASP A 104 -7.23 13.97 6.29
CA ASP A 104 -5.81 13.88 6.65
C ASP A 104 -4.87 13.78 5.43
N GLY A 105 -5.42 13.82 4.21
CA GLY A 105 -4.69 13.69 2.96
C GLY A 105 -4.36 12.24 2.58
N SER A 106 -4.82 11.25 3.34
CA SER A 106 -4.83 9.85 2.92
C SER A 106 -5.86 9.64 1.79
N ARG A 107 -5.79 8.49 1.11
CA ARG A 107 -6.70 8.17 0.01
C ARG A 107 -6.99 6.68 -0.07
N SER A 108 -8.19 6.33 -0.52
CA SER A 108 -8.58 4.94 -0.75
C SER A 108 -9.53 4.79 -1.93
N TYR A 109 -9.67 3.57 -2.44
CA TYR A 109 -10.72 3.20 -3.38
C TYR A 109 -10.98 1.69 -3.35
N LEU A 110 -12.11 1.29 -3.90
CA LEU A 110 -12.49 -0.10 -4.12
C LEU A 110 -12.21 -0.47 -5.58
N TYR A 111 -11.31 -1.42 -5.79
CA TYR A 111 -11.01 -1.95 -7.11
C TYR A 111 -11.85 -3.20 -7.38
N ASN A 112 -12.59 -3.21 -8.49
CA ASN A 112 -13.30 -4.40 -8.96
C ASN A 112 -12.34 -5.24 -9.82
N ASN A 113 -12.11 -6.49 -9.41
CA ASN A 113 -11.19 -7.40 -10.09
C ASN A 113 -11.78 -8.03 -11.38
N GLY A 114 -13.05 -7.80 -11.69
CA GLY A 114 -13.75 -8.37 -12.84
C GLY A 114 -14.21 -9.82 -12.65
N ASP A 115 -13.90 -10.43 -11.51
CA ASP A 115 -14.27 -11.81 -11.12
C ASP A 115 -15.34 -11.85 -10.02
N GLY A 116 -15.99 -10.71 -9.73
CA GLY A 116 -16.94 -10.55 -8.64
C GLY A 116 -16.30 -10.25 -7.28
N THR A 117 -14.97 -10.26 -7.17
CA THR A 117 -14.25 -9.87 -5.96
C THR A 117 -13.74 -8.43 -6.02
N TYR A 118 -13.52 -7.84 -4.84
CA TYR A 118 -13.06 -6.47 -4.72
C TYR A 118 -11.78 -6.39 -3.91
N ASP A 119 -10.88 -5.48 -4.28
CA ASP A 119 -9.76 -5.08 -3.44
C ASP A 119 -10.06 -3.72 -2.83
N TRP A 120 -9.98 -3.62 -1.52
CA TRP A 120 -9.84 -2.33 -0.86
C TRP A 120 -8.39 -1.90 -0.94
N ILE A 121 -8.13 -0.71 -1.47
CA ILE A 121 -6.80 -0.15 -1.60
C ILE A 121 -6.74 1.17 -0.84
N GLY A 122 -5.80 1.27 0.09
CA GLY A 122 -5.60 2.44 0.93
C GLY A 122 -4.16 2.96 0.84
N GLN A 123 -4.02 4.27 0.96
CA GLN A 123 -2.72 4.93 1.02
C GLN A 123 -2.71 6.01 2.08
N THR A 124 -1.65 6.04 2.87
CA THR A 124 -1.45 7.07 3.91
C THR A 124 -1.36 8.46 3.29
N ALA A 125 -1.42 9.48 4.13
CA ALA A 125 -1.00 10.83 3.77
C ALA A 125 0.42 10.83 3.16
N ALA A 126 0.66 11.76 2.23
CA ALA A 126 1.99 11.92 1.62
C ALA A 126 2.99 12.45 2.66
N ARG A 127 4.18 11.86 2.67
CA ARG A 127 5.33 12.27 3.48
C ARG A 127 6.48 12.59 2.56
N ARG A 128 7.36 13.52 2.92
CA ARG A 128 8.58 13.78 2.15
C ARG A 128 9.57 12.65 2.36
N LEU A 129 10.37 12.37 1.34
CA LEU A 129 11.41 11.35 1.41
C LEU A 129 12.69 11.86 2.11
N THR A 130 12.59 12.79 3.07
CA THR A 130 13.74 13.34 3.81
C THR A 130 14.11 12.46 5.01
N PRO A 131 15.34 12.56 5.56
CA PRO A 131 15.72 11.80 6.76
C PRO A 131 14.78 12.00 7.95
N GLN A 132 14.17 13.19 8.09
CA GLN A 132 13.24 13.50 9.16
C GLN A 132 11.88 12.78 8.99
N GLN A 133 11.35 12.70 7.76
CA GLN A 133 10.02 12.13 7.50
C GLN A 133 10.05 10.68 6.98
N ALA A 134 11.23 10.19 6.58
CA ALA A 134 11.49 8.83 6.13
C ALA A 134 12.80 8.28 6.72
N PRO A 135 13.01 8.30 8.05
CA PRO A 135 14.27 7.85 8.65
C PRO A 135 14.62 6.40 8.28
N TRP A 136 13.61 5.55 8.11
CA TRP A 136 13.75 4.16 7.67
C TRP A 136 14.49 4.01 6.33
N LEU A 137 14.39 5.00 5.44
CA LEU A 137 15.01 4.95 4.12
C LEU A 137 16.53 5.08 4.19
N TYR A 138 17.02 5.78 5.20
CA TYR A 138 18.44 6.13 5.38
C TYR A 138 19.16 5.23 6.39
N GLN A 139 18.41 4.45 7.16
CA GLN A 139 18.96 3.46 8.07
C GLN A 139 19.56 2.28 7.31
N SER A 140 20.73 1.82 7.76
CA SER A 140 21.35 0.59 7.28
C SER A 140 20.49 -0.64 7.59
N GLY A 141 20.72 -1.74 6.86
CA GLY A 141 20.02 -3.00 7.08
C GLY A 141 18.54 -2.98 6.64
N THR A 142 17.85 -4.07 6.94
CA THR A 142 16.41 -4.23 6.65
C THR A 142 15.59 -3.47 7.69
N THR A 143 14.68 -2.60 7.24
CA THR A 143 13.69 -2.03 8.18
C THR A 143 12.54 -3.00 8.32
N HIS A 144 12.19 -3.30 9.57
CA HIS A 144 11.00 -4.07 9.90
C HIS A 144 9.92 -3.14 10.46
N GLN A 145 8.71 -3.27 9.93
CA GLN A 145 7.52 -2.57 10.41
C GLN A 145 6.44 -3.59 10.73
N GLN A 146 5.53 -3.24 11.63
CA GLN A 146 4.33 -4.02 11.87
C GLN A 146 3.11 -3.10 11.85
N TYR A 147 2.06 -3.60 11.21
CA TYR A 147 0.79 -2.92 11.06
C TYR A 147 -0.33 -3.76 11.69
N ARG A 148 -1.21 -3.11 12.46
CA ARG A 148 -2.49 -3.67 12.89
C ARG A 148 -3.57 -3.11 11.96
N ILE A 149 -4.24 -3.99 11.24
CA ILE A 149 -5.29 -3.66 10.29
C ILE A 149 -6.61 -4.13 10.91
N THR A 150 -7.48 -3.19 11.24
CA THR A 150 -8.83 -3.46 11.73
C THR A 150 -9.81 -3.20 10.59
N ILE A 151 -10.54 -4.25 10.20
CA ILE A 151 -11.57 -4.21 9.17
C ILE A 151 -12.91 -4.40 9.87
N ARG A 152 -13.82 -3.44 9.73
CA ARG A 152 -15.18 -3.56 10.24
C ARG A 152 -16.13 -3.83 9.08
N ASP A 153 -16.85 -4.94 9.13
CA ASP A 153 -17.83 -5.28 8.10
C ASP A 153 -19.12 -4.45 8.23
N LEU A 154 -20.05 -4.64 7.29
CA LEU A 154 -21.31 -3.90 7.25
C LEU A 154 -22.28 -4.30 8.37
N GLN A 155 -22.04 -5.43 9.02
CA GLN A 155 -22.80 -5.92 10.18
C GLN A 155 -22.19 -5.45 11.50
N GLY A 156 -21.06 -4.73 11.45
CA GLY A 156 -20.36 -4.20 12.62
C GLY A 156 -19.34 -5.15 13.25
N LYS A 157 -19.12 -6.34 12.68
CA LYS A 157 -18.09 -7.27 13.16
C LYS A 157 -16.71 -6.72 12.77
N GLU A 158 -15.79 -6.75 13.72
CA GLU A 158 -14.40 -6.39 13.49
C GLU A 158 -13.53 -7.63 13.26
N THR A 159 -12.63 -7.53 12.29
CA THR A 159 -11.55 -8.49 12.05
C THR A 159 -10.23 -7.76 12.12
N VAL A 160 -9.30 -8.30 12.90
CA VAL A 160 -7.97 -7.71 13.10
C VAL A 160 -6.91 -8.60 12.46
N LEU A 161 -6.05 -8.01 11.63
CA LEU A 161 -4.90 -8.66 11.00
C LEU A 161 -3.62 -7.94 11.42
N LEU A 162 -2.57 -8.68 11.76
CA LEU A 162 -1.25 -8.16 12.13
C LEU A 162 -0.24 -8.42 11.01
N GLN A 163 0.13 -7.40 10.26
CA GLN A 163 1.01 -7.57 9.12
C GLN A 163 2.42 -7.04 9.40
N ASP A 164 3.40 -7.94 9.39
CA ASP A 164 4.80 -7.57 9.33
C ASP A 164 5.23 -7.24 7.90
N THR A 165 6.03 -6.19 7.77
CA THR A 165 6.62 -5.71 6.52
C THR A 165 8.13 -5.58 6.69
N ALA A 166 8.90 -6.11 5.74
CA ALA A 166 10.34 -5.96 5.69
C ALA A 166 10.74 -5.13 4.45
N ILE A 167 11.54 -4.09 4.65
CA ILE A 167 12.04 -3.22 3.60
C ILE A 167 13.57 -3.42 3.51
N PRO A 168 14.06 -4.27 2.60
CA PRO A 168 15.47 -4.62 2.50
C PRO A 168 16.32 -3.43 1.99
N PRO A 169 17.64 -3.42 2.29
CA PRO A 169 18.56 -2.39 1.83
C PRO A 169 18.49 -2.12 0.31
N ALA A 170 18.41 -3.18 -0.50
CA ALA A 170 18.36 -3.05 -1.96
C ALA A 170 17.16 -2.21 -2.43
N GLN A 171 16.00 -2.36 -1.78
CA GLN A 171 14.80 -1.58 -2.09
C GLN A 171 14.97 -0.11 -1.68
N LYS A 172 15.52 0.14 -0.49
CA LYS A 172 15.85 1.51 -0.03
C LYS A 172 16.78 2.20 -1.02
N GLN A 173 17.81 1.50 -1.48
CA GLN A 173 18.76 1.99 -2.49
C GLN A 173 18.08 2.29 -3.83
N SER A 174 17.17 1.43 -4.28
CA SER A 174 16.38 1.71 -5.50
C SER A 174 15.58 3.00 -5.37
N ILE A 175 14.91 3.23 -4.24
CA ILE A 175 14.14 4.47 -3.98
C ILE A 175 15.06 5.69 -3.97
N LEU A 176 16.22 5.61 -3.31
CA LEU A 176 17.21 6.69 -3.28
C LEU A 176 17.77 7.00 -4.68
N ARG A 177 18.04 5.97 -5.51
CA ARG A 177 18.57 6.15 -6.87
C ARG A 177 17.59 6.78 -7.84
N LEU A 178 16.28 6.63 -7.64
CA LEU A 178 15.25 7.13 -8.58
C LEU A 178 15.31 8.65 -8.80
N TRP A 179 15.76 9.45 -7.81
CA TRP A 179 15.97 10.90 -8.03
C TRP A 179 17.39 11.25 -8.47
N GLU A 180 18.41 10.48 -8.08
CA GLU A 180 19.80 10.75 -8.46
C GLU A 180 19.97 10.62 -9.98
N GLY A 181 19.28 9.67 -10.61
CA GLY A 181 19.30 9.47 -12.06
C GLY A 181 18.64 10.59 -12.88
N ARG A 182 17.60 11.26 -12.35
CA ARG A 182 16.91 12.35 -13.08
C ARG A 182 17.68 13.67 -13.10
N GLY A 183 18.68 13.84 -12.22
CA GLY A 183 19.60 14.97 -12.26
C GLY A 183 20.68 14.87 -13.35
N ARG A 184 20.98 13.66 -13.84
CA ARG A 184 22.02 13.42 -14.87
C ARG A 184 21.49 13.38 -16.31
N ALA A 185 20.24 12.96 -16.54
CA ALA A 185 19.68 12.82 -17.89
C ALA A 185 19.34 14.14 -18.62
N ARG A 186 19.76 15.31 -18.07
CA ARG A 186 19.53 16.64 -18.66
C ARG A 186 20.76 17.57 -18.55
N ARG A 187 21.96 17.01 -18.41
CA ARG A 187 23.21 17.77 -18.61
C ARG A 187 23.79 17.43 -19.96
#